data_AF-A0A1X7RRU5-F1
#
_entry.id   AF-A0A1X7RRU5-F1
#
_cell.length_a   1.000
_cell.length_b   1.000
_cell.length_c   1.000
_cell.angle_alpha   90.00
_cell.angle_beta   90.00
_cell.angle_gamma   90.00
#
_symmetry.space_group_name_H-M   'P 1'
#
loop_
_entity.id
_entity.type
_entity.pdbx_description
1 polymer ?
#
loop_
_entity_poly.entity_id
_entity_poly.type
_entity_poly.pdbx_seq_one_letter_code
_entity_poly.pdbx_strand_id
1 'polypeptide(L)'
;MYCSETPCGDASMELTMAEQEDATPWSAMSTPSTNSSPNPAATSPITPTSGLLGRGHFDRLGLVRRKPSRPDAPPTLSKSCSDKLALKQCTGLLSGPSSLLLDPGSVYLDTLILPESQYVQTAVERAFGREGRMKELGQEDVQARWKQGGGFAFRPFEVKTTKREFEFSRRSPATAARGGPRMSSNLSAMYTPRRQEILINGVLQGRKQLDPKAASCVSRRMAWKSVLEVAMLAGIPLLTEALRKKRTYAEMKGCKVLEGRARVKKDVKEMVLKGWVRNEGDEAWELDE
;
A
#
# COMPACT_ATOMS: atom_id res chain seq x y z
N MET A 1 12.60 -2.53 8.21
CA MET A 1 11.64 -1.41 8.24
C MET A 1 11.12 -1.26 9.67
N TYR A 2 10.90 -0.04 10.16
CA TYR A 2 10.27 0.21 11.45
C TYR A 2 8.97 0.98 11.24
N CYS A 3 7.93 0.62 11.99
CA CYS A 3 6.70 1.40 12.08
C CYS A 3 6.36 1.64 13.55
N SER A 4 6.05 2.89 13.93
CA SER A 4 5.69 3.25 15.30
C SER A 4 4.29 2.78 15.73
N GLU A 5 3.46 2.40 14.76
CA GLU A 5 2.13 1.84 14.95
C GLU A 5 1.99 0.67 13.97
N THR A 6 1.11 -0.29 14.28
CA THR A 6 0.84 -1.42 13.38
C THR A 6 0.35 -0.91 12.02
N PRO A 7 0.80 -1.50 10.89
CA PRO A 7 0.34 -1.07 9.58
C PRO A 7 -1.18 -1.10 9.47
N CYS A 8 -1.80 0.06 9.22
CA CYS A 8 -3.26 0.16 9.10
C CYS A 8 -3.83 -0.89 8.13
N GLY A 9 -5.03 -1.37 8.41
CA GLY A 9 -5.67 -2.48 7.69
C GLY A 9 -5.71 -3.75 8.54
N ASP A 10 -5.70 -4.91 7.87
CA ASP A 10 -5.94 -6.21 8.51
C ASP A 10 -5.05 -6.51 9.72
N ALA A 11 -3.77 -6.12 9.71
CA ALA A 11 -2.86 -6.38 10.83
C ALA A 11 -3.16 -5.55 12.09
N SER A 12 -4.00 -4.52 11.98
CA SER A 12 -4.29 -3.55 13.07
C SER A 12 -5.73 -3.64 13.59
N MET A 13 -6.52 -4.62 13.15
CA MET A 13 -7.95 -4.68 13.44
C MET A 13 -8.22 -4.99 14.91
N GLU A 14 -7.52 -5.94 15.49
CA GLU A 14 -7.64 -6.31 16.90
C GLU A 14 -7.28 -5.13 17.82
N LEU A 15 -6.25 -4.36 17.47
CA LEU A 15 -5.90 -3.14 18.20
C LEU A 15 -6.97 -2.05 18.02
N THR A 16 -7.57 -1.95 16.82
CA THR A 16 -8.67 -1.01 16.58
C THR A 16 -9.89 -1.37 17.41
N MET A 17 -10.21 -2.66 17.55
CA MET A 17 -11.30 -3.18 18.37
C MET A 17 -11.08 -2.88 19.84
N ALA A 18 -9.87 -3.13 20.35
CA ALA A 18 -9.51 -2.86 21.74
C ALA A 18 -9.53 -1.37 22.10
N GLU A 19 -9.41 -0.46 21.12
CA GLU A 19 -9.52 0.98 21.30
C GLU A 19 -10.98 1.50 21.34
N GLN A 20 -11.99 0.69 20.99
CA GLN A 20 -13.39 1.15 21.01
C GLN A 20 -14.01 1.05 22.41
N GLU A 21 -14.83 2.02 22.79
CA GLU A 21 -15.67 1.93 23.99
C GLU A 21 -16.78 0.86 23.83
N ASP A 22 -17.28 0.69 22.61
CA ASP A 22 -18.20 -0.39 22.21
C ASP A 22 -17.60 -1.16 21.02
N ALA A 23 -17.23 -2.42 21.26
CA ALA A 23 -16.68 -3.31 20.25
C ALA A 23 -17.76 -4.13 19.52
N THR A 24 -19.05 -3.82 19.70
CA THR A 24 -20.14 -4.51 19.00
C THR A 24 -20.03 -4.26 17.50
N PRO A 25 -19.94 -5.31 16.66
CA PRO A 25 -19.88 -5.15 15.21
C PRO A 25 -21.11 -4.41 14.69
N TRP A 26 -20.91 -3.43 13.79
CA TRP A 26 -22.04 -2.83 13.10
C TRP A 26 -22.78 -3.90 12.29
N SER A 27 -24.03 -4.18 12.68
CA SER A 27 -24.95 -5.00 11.89
C SER A 27 -24.99 -4.48 10.45
N ALA A 28 -24.88 -5.37 9.47
CA ALA A 28 -24.67 -5.08 8.05
C ALA A 28 -25.82 -4.32 7.34
N MET A 29 -26.68 -3.63 8.08
CA MET A 29 -27.96 -3.07 7.62
C MET A 29 -27.92 -1.54 7.51
N SER A 30 -26.78 -0.96 7.13
CA SER A 30 -26.68 0.48 6.86
C SER A 30 -25.58 0.82 5.85
N THR A 31 -25.64 0.23 4.65
CA THR A 31 -25.10 0.93 3.47
C THR A 31 -26.17 1.91 2.98
N PRO A 32 -25.92 3.22 2.94
CA PRO A 32 -26.82 4.13 2.23
C PRO A 32 -26.76 3.75 0.75
N SER A 33 -27.84 3.16 0.26
CA SER A 33 -28.06 2.91 -1.15
C SER A 33 -28.01 4.24 -1.89
N THR A 34 -26.92 4.49 -2.63
CA THR A 34 -26.93 5.53 -3.66
C THR A 34 -27.94 5.12 -4.74
N ASN A 35 -29.07 5.81 -4.74
CA ASN A 35 -30.10 5.93 -5.78
C ASN A 35 -30.14 4.84 -6.87
N SER A 36 -31.07 3.90 -6.72
CA SER A 36 -31.71 3.18 -7.83
C SER A 36 -33.08 2.70 -7.35
N SER A 37 -34.13 3.02 -8.10
CA SER A 37 -35.54 2.75 -7.81
C SER A 37 -35.84 1.29 -7.39
N PRO A 38 -36.88 1.03 -6.57
CA PRO A 38 -37.13 -0.29 -6.03
C PRO A 38 -37.74 -1.19 -7.10
N ASN A 39 -37.09 -2.32 -7.39
CA ASN A 39 -37.69 -3.42 -8.13
C ASN A 39 -37.74 -4.65 -7.18
N PRO A 40 -38.92 -5.06 -6.68
CA PRO A 40 -39.04 -6.08 -5.65
C PRO A 40 -39.14 -7.48 -6.28
N ALA A 41 -38.08 -7.96 -6.92
CA ALA A 41 -38.00 -9.34 -7.41
C ALA A 41 -36.55 -9.75 -7.73
N ALA A 42 -35.66 -9.78 -6.73
CA ALA A 42 -34.37 -10.45 -6.87
C ALA A 42 -33.85 -10.88 -5.49
N THR A 43 -34.23 -12.07 -5.05
CA THR A 43 -33.55 -12.80 -3.98
C THR A 43 -32.19 -13.27 -4.52
N SER A 44 -31.20 -12.38 -4.54
CA SER A 44 -29.82 -12.71 -4.92
C SER A 44 -28.93 -12.71 -3.68
N PRO A 45 -28.03 -13.70 -3.50
CA PRO A 45 -27.09 -13.71 -2.38
C PRO A 45 -26.19 -12.47 -2.47
N ILE A 46 -26.05 -11.78 -1.34
CA ILE A 46 -25.24 -10.57 -1.13
C ILE A 46 -23.84 -10.79 -1.72
N THR A 47 -23.51 -10.08 -2.79
CA THR A 47 -22.19 -10.15 -3.44
C THR A 47 -21.13 -9.49 -2.53
N PRO A 48 -20.15 -10.22 -1.97
CA PRO A 48 -19.27 -9.68 -0.95
C PRO A 48 -17.92 -9.27 -1.55
N THR A 49 -17.86 -8.25 -2.43
CA THR A 49 -16.59 -8.02 -3.18
C THR A 49 -16.22 -6.57 -3.48
N SER A 50 -16.83 -5.57 -2.85
CA SER A 50 -16.28 -4.20 -2.86
C SER A 50 -15.50 -3.95 -1.58
N GLY A 51 -14.17 -3.90 -1.65
CA GLY A 51 -13.27 -3.86 -0.49
C GLY A 51 -13.66 -2.83 0.59
N LEU A 52 -13.53 -3.26 1.84
CA LEU A 52 -14.01 -2.54 3.03
C LEU A 52 -13.33 -1.18 3.20
N LEU A 53 -14.09 -0.20 3.71
CA LEU A 53 -13.59 1.13 4.03
C LEU A 53 -12.97 1.15 5.42
N GLY A 54 -11.68 1.50 5.49
CA GLY A 54 -11.03 1.93 6.73
C GLY A 54 -11.10 0.94 7.89
N ARG A 55 -11.56 1.45 9.04
CA ARG A 55 -11.76 0.74 10.31
C ARG A 55 -13.19 0.19 10.49
N GLY A 56 -14.08 0.44 9.53
CA GLY A 56 -15.46 -0.11 9.58
C GLY A 56 -15.47 -1.63 9.42
N HIS A 57 -16.48 -2.29 9.99
CA HIS A 57 -16.61 -3.75 10.00
C HIS A 57 -15.32 -4.44 10.46
N PHE A 58 -14.79 -4.04 11.61
CA PHE A 58 -13.54 -4.57 12.17
C PHE A 58 -13.63 -6.07 12.52
N ASP A 59 -14.85 -6.60 12.64
CA ASP A 59 -15.18 -8.02 12.78
C ASP A 59 -14.78 -8.85 11.55
N ARG A 60 -14.70 -8.21 10.36
CA ARG A 60 -14.35 -8.88 9.11
C ARG A 60 -12.84 -8.87 8.86
N LEU A 61 -12.17 -9.91 9.31
CA LEU A 61 -10.72 -10.06 9.22
C LEU A 61 -10.28 -10.70 7.88
N GLY A 62 -9.02 -10.52 7.49
CA GLY A 62 -8.40 -11.15 6.31
C GLY A 62 -8.72 -10.50 4.96
N LEU A 63 -9.50 -9.41 4.93
CA LEU A 63 -9.97 -8.76 3.70
C LEU A 63 -9.15 -7.51 3.32
N VAL A 64 -9.14 -7.20 2.02
CA VAL A 64 -8.54 -5.94 1.52
C VAL A 64 -9.32 -4.73 2.02
N ARG A 65 -8.58 -3.75 2.58
CA ARG A 65 -9.12 -2.52 3.14
C ARG A 65 -8.61 -1.28 2.41
N ARG A 66 -9.46 -0.27 2.30
CA ARG A 66 -9.14 1.03 1.70
C ARG A 66 -8.95 2.10 2.78
N LYS A 67 -8.21 3.15 2.43
CA LYS A 67 -8.23 4.43 3.15
C LYS A 67 -9.46 5.24 2.71
N PRO A 68 -9.87 6.29 3.43
CA PRO A 68 -9.38 6.69 4.75
C PRO A 68 -9.96 5.80 5.86
N SER A 69 -9.31 5.78 7.02
CA SER A 69 -9.89 5.19 8.24
C SER A 69 -10.91 6.12 8.92
N ARG A 70 -10.95 7.39 8.49
CA ARG A 70 -11.76 8.47 9.01
C ARG A 70 -13.09 8.57 8.23
N PRO A 71 -14.26 8.50 8.88
CA PRO A 71 -15.55 8.61 8.21
C PRO A 71 -15.78 9.95 7.50
N ASP A 72 -15.18 11.04 8.01
CA ASP A 72 -15.30 12.41 7.48
C ASP A 72 -14.48 12.66 6.21
N ALA A 73 -13.53 11.79 5.88
CA ALA A 73 -12.62 12.00 4.76
C ALA A 73 -13.21 11.42 3.46
N PRO A 74 -13.00 12.08 2.29
CA PRO A 74 -13.47 11.58 1.01
C PRO A 74 -12.98 10.15 0.74
N PRO A 75 -13.82 9.27 0.18
CA PRO A 75 -13.42 7.90 -0.10
C PRO A 75 -12.25 7.88 -1.08
N THR A 76 -11.24 7.04 -0.81
CA THR A 76 -10.13 6.81 -1.72
C THR A 76 -10.00 5.33 -2.07
N LEU A 77 -9.49 5.05 -3.27
CA LEU A 77 -9.17 3.69 -3.70
C LEU A 77 -7.82 3.21 -3.15
N SER A 78 -7.07 4.09 -2.49
CA SER A 78 -5.80 3.79 -1.82
C SER A 78 -5.95 2.65 -0.83
N LYS A 79 -5.15 1.60 -0.99
CA LYS A 79 -5.17 0.45 -0.06
C LYS A 79 -4.47 0.76 1.26
N SER A 80 -4.85 -0.03 2.26
CA SER A 80 -4.27 -0.04 3.60
C SER A 80 -2.75 -0.31 3.54
N CYS A 81 -2.03 0.06 4.60
CA CYS A 81 -0.59 -0.20 4.66
C CYS A 81 -0.31 -1.71 4.78
N SER A 82 -1.18 -2.45 5.47
CA SER A 82 -1.13 -3.92 5.51
C SER A 82 -1.22 -4.53 4.10
N ASP A 83 -2.19 -4.13 3.29
CA ASP A 83 -2.34 -4.69 1.94
C ASP A 83 -1.20 -4.30 1.00
N LYS A 84 -0.66 -3.08 1.16
CA LYS A 84 0.52 -2.63 0.42
C LYS A 84 1.76 -3.43 0.80
N LEU A 85 1.98 -3.69 2.09
CA LEU A 85 3.11 -4.49 2.56
C LEU A 85 2.97 -5.95 2.14
N ALA A 86 1.77 -6.53 2.21
CA ALA A 86 1.50 -7.88 1.71
C ALA A 86 1.86 -8.01 0.23
N LEU A 87 1.43 -7.08 -0.62
CA LEU A 87 1.84 -7.05 -2.04
C LEU A 87 3.37 -6.88 -2.23
N LYS A 88 4.04 -6.21 -1.30
CA LYS A 88 5.50 -6.00 -1.33
C LYS A 88 6.28 -7.26 -0.95
N GLN A 89 5.69 -8.20 -0.21
CA GLN A 89 6.27 -9.54 -0.01
C GLN A 89 6.39 -10.33 -1.32
N CYS A 90 5.66 -9.94 -2.37
CA CYS A 90 5.69 -10.62 -3.68
C CYS A 90 6.48 -9.81 -4.73
N THR A 91 6.30 -8.49 -4.73
CA THR A 91 6.84 -7.60 -5.77
C THR A 91 8.16 -6.93 -5.41
N GLY A 92 8.67 -7.11 -4.20
CA GLY A 92 9.85 -6.40 -3.70
C GLY A 92 9.63 -4.90 -3.48
N LEU A 93 10.58 -4.26 -2.81
CA LEU A 93 10.49 -2.86 -2.39
C LEU A 93 10.54 -1.87 -3.56
N LEU A 94 11.18 -2.25 -4.67
CA LEU A 94 11.31 -1.40 -5.85
C LEU A 94 9.96 -0.98 -6.45
N SER A 95 9.93 0.22 -7.03
CA SER A 95 8.82 0.70 -7.85
C SER A 95 8.81 0.00 -9.21
N GLY A 96 7.77 0.20 -10.03
CA GLY A 96 7.75 -0.32 -11.40
C GLY A 96 8.95 0.17 -12.21
N PRO A 97 9.17 1.49 -12.35
CA PRO A 97 10.35 2.02 -13.02
C PRO A 97 11.67 1.53 -12.40
N SER A 98 11.80 1.63 -11.08
CA SER A 98 13.08 1.30 -10.41
C SER A 98 13.44 -0.18 -10.49
N SER A 99 12.47 -1.08 -10.68
CA SER A 99 12.72 -2.51 -10.88
C SER A 99 13.34 -2.84 -12.23
N LEU A 100 13.53 -1.86 -13.11
CA LEU A 100 14.24 -2.02 -14.38
C LEU A 100 15.76 -1.88 -14.23
N LEU A 101 16.23 -1.21 -13.17
CA LEU A 101 17.66 -0.95 -12.95
C LEU A 101 18.35 -2.04 -12.12
N LEU A 102 17.58 -2.79 -11.34
CA LEU A 102 18.08 -3.78 -10.38
C LEU A 102 17.27 -5.06 -10.51
N ASP A 103 17.90 -6.21 -10.28
CA ASP A 103 17.20 -7.48 -10.19
C ASP A 103 16.13 -7.41 -9.09
N PRO A 104 14.82 -7.52 -9.44
CA PRO A 104 13.76 -7.47 -8.45
C PRO A 104 13.87 -8.56 -7.38
N GLY A 105 14.50 -9.69 -7.72
CA GLY A 105 14.78 -10.81 -6.83
C GLY A 105 15.70 -10.48 -5.64
N SER A 106 16.39 -9.33 -5.68
CA SER A 106 17.38 -8.93 -4.68
C SER A 106 16.87 -7.93 -3.63
N VAL A 107 15.71 -7.30 -3.85
CA VAL A 107 15.25 -6.17 -3.01
C VAL A 107 13.91 -6.45 -2.34
N TYR A 108 13.95 -7.26 -1.28
CA TYR A 108 12.81 -7.58 -0.44
C TYR A 108 12.96 -6.98 0.96
N LEU A 109 11.82 -6.76 1.62
CA LEU A 109 11.85 -6.45 3.04
C LEU A 109 12.19 -7.75 3.78
N ASP A 110 13.22 -7.70 4.62
CA ASP A 110 13.61 -8.83 5.46
C ASP A 110 12.90 -8.81 6.82
N THR A 111 12.95 -7.66 7.51
CA THR A 111 12.38 -7.51 8.86
C THR A 111 11.49 -6.26 8.96
N LEU A 112 10.30 -6.40 9.53
CA LEU A 112 9.43 -5.32 10.02
C LEU A 112 9.50 -5.27 11.55
N ILE A 113 9.89 -4.13 12.12
CA ILE A 113 9.97 -3.91 13.56
C ILE A 113 8.77 -3.07 14.01
N LEU A 114 8.06 -3.54 15.03
CA LEU A 114 6.92 -2.86 15.67
C LEU A 114 7.17 -2.70 17.18
N PRO A 115 6.61 -1.69 17.85
CA PRO A 115 6.50 -1.71 19.31
C PRO A 115 5.76 -2.96 19.79
N GLU A 116 6.16 -3.53 20.94
CA GLU A 116 5.47 -4.70 21.52
C GLU A 116 3.97 -4.46 21.71
N SER A 117 3.58 -3.25 22.13
CA SER A 117 2.19 -2.83 22.31
C SER A 117 1.40 -2.68 21.00
N GLN A 118 2.07 -2.80 19.86
CA GLN A 118 1.51 -2.67 18.51
C GLN A 118 1.70 -3.98 17.72
N TYR A 119 1.94 -5.08 18.41
CA TYR A 119 2.11 -6.39 17.82
C TYR A 119 1.02 -7.34 18.34
N VAL A 120 0.20 -7.83 17.42
CA VAL A 120 -0.76 -8.90 17.68
C VAL A 120 -0.37 -10.06 16.77
N GLN A 121 0.16 -11.13 17.36
CA GLN A 121 0.74 -12.25 16.61
C GLN A 121 -0.23 -12.86 15.60
N THR A 122 -1.47 -13.14 16.03
CA THR A 122 -2.52 -13.71 15.17
C THR A 122 -2.89 -12.79 14.01
N ALA A 123 -2.93 -11.47 14.25
CA ALA A 123 -3.21 -10.48 13.23
C ALA A 123 -2.09 -10.37 12.18
N VAL A 124 -0.84 -10.39 12.65
CA VAL A 124 0.35 -10.36 11.79
C VAL A 124 0.43 -11.62 10.95
N GLU A 125 0.27 -12.81 11.56
CA GLU A 125 0.31 -14.08 10.84
C GLU A 125 -0.80 -14.13 9.79
N ARG A 126 -2.04 -13.75 10.14
CA ARG A 126 -3.14 -13.66 9.19
C ARG A 126 -2.83 -12.71 8.03
N ALA A 127 -2.31 -11.51 8.31
CA ALA A 127 -2.15 -10.46 7.32
C ALA A 127 -0.95 -10.67 6.38
N PHE A 128 0.13 -11.28 6.87
CA PHE A 128 1.42 -11.35 6.16
C PHE A 128 2.03 -12.75 6.08
N GLY A 129 1.69 -13.62 7.03
CA GLY A 129 2.38 -14.89 7.27
C GLY A 129 2.11 -15.97 6.23
N ARG A 130 2.85 -17.07 6.37
CA ARG A 130 2.81 -18.22 5.46
C ARG A 130 1.55 -19.06 5.64
N GLU A 131 0.99 -19.05 6.85
CA GLU A 131 -0.23 -19.78 7.16
C GLU A 131 -1.47 -18.88 7.18
N GLY A 132 -1.27 -17.56 7.05
CA GLY A 132 -2.34 -16.59 6.89
C GLY A 132 -2.91 -16.51 5.48
N ARG A 133 -3.51 -15.36 5.17
CA ARG A 133 -4.18 -15.13 3.88
C ARG A 133 -3.26 -15.23 2.66
N MET A 134 -1.94 -15.11 2.86
CA MET A 134 -0.93 -15.15 1.79
C MET A 134 -0.51 -16.58 1.42
N LYS A 135 -1.00 -17.61 2.14
CA LYS A 135 -0.60 -19.02 2.03
C LYS A 135 -0.56 -19.56 0.61
N GLU A 136 -1.60 -19.30 -0.18
CA GLU A 136 -1.71 -19.81 -1.55
C GLU A 136 -0.55 -19.39 -2.45
N LEU A 137 0.10 -18.25 -2.16
CA LEU A 137 1.23 -17.79 -2.95
C LEU A 137 2.50 -18.60 -2.71
N GLY A 138 2.58 -19.37 -1.62
CA GLY A 138 3.72 -20.23 -1.31
C GLY A 138 3.79 -21.52 -2.14
N GLN A 139 2.77 -21.81 -2.97
CA GLN A 139 2.73 -23.01 -3.81
C GLN A 139 3.86 -23.03 -4.84
N GLU A 140 4.41 -24.22 -5.10
CA GLU A 140 5.60 -24.39 -5.94
C GLU A 140 5.39 -23.94 -7.38
N ASP A 141 4.22 -24.22 -7.96
CA ASP A 141 3.84 -23.80 -9.31
C ASP A 141 3.77 -22.26 -9.44
N VAL A 142 3.22 -21.58 -8.43
CA VAL A 142 3.19 -20.12 -8.35
C VAL A 142 4.61 -19.56 -8.28
N GLN A 143 5.45 -20.10 -7.39
CA GLN A 143 6.82 -19.65 -7.22
C GLN A 143 7.69 -19.92 -8.46
N ALA A 144 7.57 -21.09 -9.09
CA ALA A 144 8.28 -21.43 -10.32
C ALA A 144 7.94 -20.48 -11.46
N ARG A 145 6.63 -20.20 -11.65
CA ARG A 145 6.14 -19.25 -12.66
C ARG A 145 6.66 -17.84 -12.43
N TRP A 146 6.72 -17.36 -11.20
CA TRP A 146 7.23 -16.01 -10.89
C TRP A 146 8.75 -15.89 -11.04
N LYS A 147 9.48 -16.95 -10.67
CA LYS A 147 10.94 -17.01 -10.86
C LYS A 147 11.29 -16.92 -12.34
N GLN A 148 10.62 -17.70 -13.19
CA GLN A 148 10.79 -17.65 -14.66
C GLN A 148 10.33 -16.31 -15.25
N GLY A 149 9.27 -15.72 -14.70
CA GLY A 149 8.65 -14.50 -15.21
C GLY A 149 9.36 -13.19 -14.86
N GLY A 150 10.48 -13.21 -14.12
CA GLY A 150 11.23 -11.99 -13.79
C GLY A 150 11.88 -11.98 -12.40
N GLY A 151 12.20 -13.16 -11.84
CA GLY A 151 12.93 -13.26 -10.58
C GLY A 151 12.13 -12.93 -9.32
N PHE A 152 10.81 -12.75 -9.44
CA PHE A 152 9.94 -12.47 -8.30
C PHE A 152 9.64 -13.74 -7.49
N ALA A 153 9.35 -13.56 -6.21
CA ALA A 153 8.96 -14.63 -5.29
C ALA A 153 8.07 -14.07 -4.18
N PHE A 154 7.28 -14.94 -3.53
CA PHE A 154 6.68 -14.63 -2.24
C PHE A 154 7.74 -14.84 -1.15
N ARG A 155 8.22 -13.74 -0.58
CA ARG A 155 9.20 -13.72 0.50
C ARG A 155 8.59 -13.00 1.70
N PRO A 156 7.99 -13.74 2.65
CA PRO A 156 7.47 -13.13 3.84
C PRO A 156 8.60 -12.54 4.68
N PHE A 157 8.38 -11.35 5.22
CA PHE A 157 9.33 -10.73 6.16
C PHE A 157 9.09 -11.22 7.58
N GLU A 158 10.13 -11.21 8.40
CA GLU A 158 10.01 -11.45 9.83
C GLU A 158 9.42 -10.21 10.52
N VAL A 159 8.52 -10.41 11.48
CA VAL A 159 8.05 -9.32 12.34
C VAL A 159 8.69 -9.45 13.71
N LYS A 160 9.52 -8.45 14.06
CA LYS A 160 10.17 -8.35 15.38
C LYS A 160 9.53 -7.25 16.20
N THR A 161 9.60 -7.39 17.51
CA THR A 161 9.13 -6.38 18.44
C THR A 161 10.27 -5.58 19.05
N THR A 162 9.96 -4.40 19.57
CA THR A 162 10.86 -3.59 20.38
C THR A 162 10.12 -2.95 21.54
N LYS A 163 10.82 -2.79 22.67
CA LYS A 163 10.34 -2.04 23.85
C LYS A 163 10.60 -0.54 23.74
N ARG A 164 11.31 -0.10 22.70
CA ARG A 164 11.69 1.30 22.55
C ARG A 164 10.51 2.13 22.08
N GLU A 165 10.00 2.99 22.95
CA GLU A 165 9.01 4.01 22.62
C GLU A 165 9.70 5.36 22.41
N PHE A 166 9.21 6.13 21.44
CA PHE A 166 9.74 7.47 21.15
C PHE A 166 9.03 8.52 22.00
N GLU A 167 9.70 9.64 22.29
CA GLU A 167 9.18 10.75 23.12
C GLU A 167 7.79 11.23 22.67
N PHE A 168 7.59 11.35 21.36
CA PHE A 168 6.34 11.79 20.74
C PHE A 168 5.39 10.63 20.36
N SER A 169 5.62 9.42 20.90
CA SER A 169 4.71 8.29 20.74
C SER A 169 3.35 8.61 21.36
N ARG A 170 2.27 8.09 20.76
CA ARG A 170 0.91 8.18 21.30
C ARG A 170 0.79 7.62 22.72
N ARG A 171 1.67 6.68 23.05
CA ARG A 171 1.73 5.99 24.34
C ARG A 171 2.68 6.65 25.34
N SER A 172 3.39 7.72 24.96
CA SER A 172 4.33 8.37 25.89
C SER A 172 3.57 9.05 27.04
N PRO A 173 4.10 9.04 28.27
CA PRO A 173 3.47 9.71 29.41
C PRO A 173 3.22 11.19 29.16
N ALA A 174 4.15 11.87 28.48
CA ALA A 174 4.02 13.27 28.09
C ALA A 174 2.84 13.50 27.13
N THR A 175 2.62 12.57 26.18
CA THR A 175 1.49 12.65 25.25
C THR A 175 0.17 12.29 25.94
N ALA A 176 0.18 11.33 26.87
CA ALA A 176 -0.99 10.97 27.66
C ALA A 176 -1.44 12.11 28.59
N ALA A 177 -0.48 12.78 29.24
CA ALA A 177 -0.73 13.89 30.16
C ALA A 177 -1.30 15.15 29.48
N ARG A 178 -1.05 15.35 28.18
CA ARG A 178 -1.61 16.49 27.42
C ARG A 178 -3.14 16.44 27.29
N GLY A 179 -3.75 15.26 27.45
CA GLY A 179 -5.20 15.07 27.27
C GLY A 179 -5.69 15.39 25.85
N GLY A 180 -6.98 15.15 25.61
CA GLY A 180 -7.66 15.53 24.37
C GLY A 180 -7.54 14.53 23.19
N PRO A 181 -8.34 14.76 22.12
CA PRO A 181 -8.40 13.86 20.97
C PRO A 181 -7.11 13.90 20.15
N ARG A 182 -6.54 12.72 19.88
CA ARG A 182 -5.31 12.56 19.09
C ARG A 182 -5.62 12.71 17.60
N MET A 183 -5.31 13.87 17.03
CA MET A 183 -5.53 14.13 15.60
C MET A 183 -4.31 13.79 14.75
N SER A 184 -4.54 13.13 13.63
CA SER A 184 -3.51 12.95 12.60
C SER A 184 -3.17 14.29 11.94
N SER A 185 -1.89 14.59 11.77
CA SER A 185 -1.45 15.74 10.98
C SER A 185 -1.67 15.49 9.47
N ASN A 186 -1.89 16.57 8.72
CA ASN A 186 -1.86 16.58 7.26
C ASN A 186 -0.45 16.76 6.68
N LEU A 187 0.57 16.79 7.55
CA LEU A 187 1.98 16.86 7.18
C LEU A 187 2.54 15.47 6.88
N SER A 188 3.41 15.39 5.88
CA SER A 188 4.24 14.23 5.58
C SER A 188 5.68 14.67 5.39
N ALA A 189 6.59 14.21 6.25
CA ALA A 189 8.02 14.52 6.16
C ALA A 189 8.79 13.33 5.59
N MET A 190 9.80 13.63 4.76
CA MET A 190 10.76 12.67 4.24
C MET A 190 12.17 13.23 4.42
N TYR A 191 13.09 12.37 4.86
CA TYR A 191 14.49 12.72 5.01
C TYR A 191 15.40 11.62 4.47
N THR A 192 16.46 12.04 3.79
CA THR A 192 17.64 11.28 3.41
C THR A 192 18.84 12.23 3.53
N PRO A 193 20.09 11.73 3.60
CA PRO A 193 21.27 12.61 3.62
C PRO A 193 21.36 13.59 2.44
N ARG A 194 20.66 13.34 1.33
CA ARG A 194 20.69 14.17 0.12
C ARG A 194 19.41 14.97 -0.11
N ARG A 195 18.32 14.69 0.60
CA ARG A 195 17.00 15.29 0.35
C ARG A 195 16.18 15.35 1.63
N GLN A 196 15.54 16.48 1.86
CA GLN A 196 14.54 16.67 2.89
C GLN A 196 13.33 17.35 2.28
N GLU A 197 12.13 16.79 2.50
CA GLU A 197 10.88 17.34 1.99
C GLU A 197 9.80 17.28 3.06
N ILE A 198 8.98 18.32 3.11
CA ILE A 198 7.75 18.37 3.91
C ILE A 198 6.61 18.61 2.93
N LEU A 199 5.61 17.73 2.94
CA LEU A 199 4.37 17.90 2.19
C LEU A 199 3.25 18.31 3.14
N ILE A 200 2.44 19.28 2.73
CA ILE A 200 1.20 19.69 3.39
C ILE A 200 0.05 19.36 2.45
N ASN A 201 -0.88 18.49 2.87
CA ASN A 201 -1.96 18.01 2.01
C ASN A 201 -1.45 17.39 0.68
N GLY A 202 -0.26 16.76 0.70
CA GLY A 202 0.36 16.14 -0.47
C GLY A 202 1.10 17.10 -1.42
N VAL A 203 1.20 18.38 -1.07
CA VAL A 203 1.88 19.43 -1.84
C VAL A 203 3.15 19.85 -1.12
N LEU A 204 4.27 20.02 -1.83
CA LEU A 204 5.53 20.48 -1.23
C LEU A 204 5.34 21.81 -0.49
N GLN A 205 5.83 21.88 0.75
CA GLN A 205 5.70 23.07 1.58
C GLN A 205 6.22 24.31 0.85
N GLY A 206 5.41 25.38 0.85
CA GLY A 206 5.72 26.63 0.14
C GLY A 206 5.36 26.62 -1.35
N ARG A 207 4.73 25.56 -1.86
CA ARG A 207 4.23 25.48 -3.25
C ARG A 207 2.71 25.47 -3.30
N LYS A 208 2.18 25.84 -4.48
CA LYS A 208 0.73 25.84 -4.74
C LYS A 208 0.27 24.45 -5.19
N GLN A 209 -0.96 24.09 -4.84
CA GLN A 209 -1.59 22.90 -5.40
C GLN A 209 -1.67 23.05 -6.93
N LEU A 210 -1.51 21.93 -7.65
CA LEU A 210 -1.47 21.85 -9.12
C LEU A 210 -0.24 22.48 -9.80
N ASP A 211 0.69 23.12 -9.06
CA ASP A 211 2.01 23.47 -9.62
C ASP A 211 2.84 22.18 -9.81
N PRO A 212 3.31 21.85 -11.02
CA PRO A 212 4.17 20.67 -11.23
C PRO A 212 5.43 20.68 -10.36
N LYS A 213 5.95 21.86 -9.98
CA LYS A 213 7.10 22.02 -9.07
C LYS A 213 6.74 21.75 -7.61
N ALA A 214 5.48 21.53 -7.30
CA ALA A 214 5.00 21.14 -5.99
C ALA A 214 5.03 19.62 -5.75
N ALA A 215 5.37 18.84 -6.77
CA ALA A 215 5.50 17.40 -6.65
C ALA A 215 6.72 17.01 -5.80
N SER A 216 6.56 16.00 -4.95
CA SER A 216 7.67 15.40 -4.21
C SER A 216 8.72 14.80 -5.14
N CYS A 217 9.98 14.77 -4.71
CA CYS A 217 11.04 14.05 -5.42
C CYS A 217 10.82 12.53 -5.51
N VAL A 218 9.91 11.96 -4.71
CA VAL A 218 9.49 10.55 -4.81
C VAL A 218 8.15 10.36 -5.53
N SER A 219 7.66 11.38 -6.22
CA SER A 219 6.49 11.27 -7.10
C SER A 219 6.75 10.32 -8.27
N ARG A 220 5.68 9.85 -8.92
CA ARG A 220 5.78 8.93 -10.05
C ARG A 220 6.56 9.53 -11.22
N ARG A 221 6.34 10.81 -11.51
CA ARG A 221 7.07 11.56 -12.54
C ARG A 221 8.56 11.58 -12.23
N MET A 222 8.93 11.96 -11.01
CA MET A 222 10.33 12.02 -10.60
C MET A 222 11.00 10.64 -10.57
N ALA A 223 10.26 9.59 -10.17
CA ALA A 223 10.76 8.22 -10.23
C ALA A 223 11.01 7.75 -11.66
N TRP A 224 10.09 8.01 -12.59
CA TRP A 224 10.29 7.68 -14.01
C TRP A 224 11.46 8.46 -14.61
N LYS A 225 11.49 9.79 -14.40
CA LYS A 225 12.58 10.66 -14.87
C LYS A 225 13.94 10.19 -14.39
N SER A 226 14.08 9.94 -13.08
CA SER A 226 15.36 9.52 -12.49
C SER A 226 15.84 8.19 -13.06
N VAL A 227 14.92 7.25 -13.30
CA VAL A 227 15.27 5.94 -13.88
C VAL A 227 15.71 6.07 -15.34
N LEU A 228 15.05 6.93 -16.12
CA LEU A 228 15.44 7.21 -17.49
C LEU A 228 16.84 7.86 -17.56
N GLU A 229 17.12 8.85 -16.70
CA GLU A 229 18.43 9.49 -16.61
C GLU A 229 19.54 8.47 -16.29
N VAL A 230 19.31 7.58 -15.32
CA VAL A 230 20.26 6.51 -14.98
C VAL A 230 20.45 5.54 -16.15
N ALA A 231 19.37 5.14 -16.83
CA ALA A 231 19.45 4.23 -17.99
C ALA A 231 20.26 4.84 -19.15
N MET A 232 20.12 6.15 -19.38
CA MET A 232 20.89 6.89 -20.39
C MET A 232 22.37 7.00 -20.00
N LEU A 233 22.67 7.35 -18.75
CA LEU A 233 24.04 7.46 -18.26
C LEU A 233 24.77 6.11 -18.24
N ALA A 234 24.06 5.04 -17.87
CA ALA A 234 24.58 3.68 -17.91
C ALA A 234 24.69 3.10 -19.32
N GLY A 235 24.18 3.80 -20.34
CA GLY A 235 24.26 3.38 -21.74
C GLY A 235 23.49 2.10 -22.03
N ILE A 236 22.34 1.87 -21.39
CA ILE A 236 21.53 0.65 -21.57
C ILE A 236 20.46 0.91 -22.64
N PRO A 237 20.65 0.49 -23.92
CA PRO A 237 19.81 0.94 -25.02
C PRO A 237 18.39 0.41 -24.91
N LEU A 238 18.24 -0.86 -24.50
CA LEU A 238 16.93 -1.51 -24.34
C LEU A 238 16.05 -0.80 -23.31
N LEU A 239 16.63 -0.42 -22.16
CA LEU A 239 15.89 0.30 -21.12
C LEU A 239 15.61 1.74 -21.52
N THR A 240 16.59 2.41 -22.14
CA THR A 240 16.42 3.77 -22.65
C THR A 240 15.28 3.81 -23.67
N GLU A 241 15.24 2.86 -24.60
CA GLU A 241 14.17 2.73 -25.57
C GLU A 241 12.82 2.45 -24.90
N ALA A 242 12.78 1.50 -23.97
CA ALA A 242 11.56 1.11 -23.25
C ALA A 242 10.97 2.24 -22.40
N LEU A 243 11.80 3.18 -21.94
CA LEU A 243 11.40 4.30 -21.09
C LEU A 243 11.17 5.61 -21.85
N ARG A 244 11.97 5.88 -22.90
CA ARG A 244 11.95 7.14 -23.65
C ARG A 244 10.91 7.16 -24.77
N LYS A 245 10.66 6.02 -25.43
CA LYS A 245 9.67 5.96 -26.54
C LYS A 245 8.22 5.95 -26.05
N LYS A 246 7.99 5.96 -24.74
CA LYS A 246 6.65 5.88 -24.15
C LYS A 246 6.13 7.27 -23.93
N ARG A 247 4.94 7.52 -24.46
CA ARG A 247 4.30 8.82 -24.39
C ARG A 247 3.73 9.04 -23.00
N THR A 248 3.03 8.05 -22.47
CA THR A 248 2.34 8.16 -21.17
C THR A 248 2.91 7.24 -20.10
N TYR A 249 2.67 7.59 -18.83
CA TYR A 249 3.03 6.73 -17.70
C TYR A 249 2.33 5.36 -17.77
N ALA A 250 1.10 5.30 -18.30
CA ALA A 250 0.36 4.07 -18.54
C ALA A 250 1.10 3.15 -19.52
N GLU A 251 1.55 3.69 -20.66
CA GLU A 251 2.33 2.96 -21.66
C GLU A 251 3.67 2.49 -21.11
N MET A 252 4.36 3.32 -20.34
CA MET A 252 5.61 2.93 -19.67
C MET A 252 5.38 1.74 -18.75
N LYS A 253 4.33 1.76 -17.92
CA LYS A 253 4.03 0.61 -17.06
C LYS A 253 3.61 -0.64 -17.84
N GLY A 254 3.07 -0.48 -19.03
CA GLY A 254 2.62 -1.57 -19.91
C GLY A 254 3.74 -2.16 -20.77
N CYS A 255 4.99 -1.71 -20.62
CA CYS A 255 6.09 -2.22 -21.42
C CYS A 255 6.40 -3.70 -21.11
N LYS A 256 6.92 -4.41 -22.13
CA LYS A 256 7.23 -5.84 -22.07
C LYS A 256 8.15 -6.21 -20.90
N VAL A 257 9.12 -5.35 -20.58
CA VAL A 257 10.07 -5.56 -19.48
C VAL A 257 9.41 -5.52 -18.08
N LEU A 258 8.17 -5.03 -17.96
CA LEU A 258 7.39 -5.03 -16.72
C LEU A 258 6.28 -6.08 -16.68
N GLU A 259 6.14 -6.92 -17.71
CA GLU A 259 5.09 -7.95 -17.78
C GLU A 259 5.16 -8.94 -16.62
N GLY A 260 6.37 -9.36 -16.24
CA GLY A 260 6.62 -10.21 -15.07
C GLY A 260 6.02 -9.64 -13.79
N ARG A 261 6.35 -8.37 -13.52
CA ARG A 261 5.82 -7.63 -12.37
C ARG A 261 4.31 -7.47 -12.44
N ALA A 262 3.77 -7.20 -13.64
CA ALA A 262 2.33 -7.05 -13.85
C ALA A 262 1.59 -8.36 -13.55
N ARG A 263 2.15 -9.51 -13.97
CA ARG A 263 1.62 -10.86 -13.70
C ARG A 263 1.59 -11.18 -12.21
N VAL A 264 2.69 -10.95 -11.49
CA VAL A 264 2.74 -11.12 -10.03
C VAL A 264 1.66 -10.28 -9.34
N LYS A 265 1.53 -9.00 -9.73
CA LYS A 265 0.48 -8.13 -9.17
C LYS A 265 -0.93 -8.59 -9.49
N LYS A 266 -1.15 -9.27 -10.61
CA LYS A 266 -2.44 -9.84 -10.98
C LYS A 266 -2.74 -11.06 -10.09
N ASP A 267 -1.83 -12.03 -10.08
CA ASP A 267 -1.93 -13.25 -9.29
C ASP A 267 -2.22 -12.94 -7.81
N VAL A 268 -1.44 -12.06 -7.19
CA VAL A 268 -1.63 -11.67 -5.77
C VAL A 268 -3.04 -11.12 -5.50
N LYS A 269 -3.59 -10.32 -6.40
CA LYS A 269 -4.92 -9.71 -6.22
C LYS A 269 -6.06 -10.69 -6.43
N GLU A 270 -5.89 -11.62 -7.36
CA GLU A 270 -6.93 -12.59 -7.69
C GLU A 270 -6.95 -13.75 -6.69
N MET A 271 -5.76 -14.18 -6.23
CA MET A 271 -5.62 -15.32 -5.32
C MET A 271 -5.87 -14.92 -3.87
N VAL A 272 -5.16 -13.91 -3.35
CA VAL A 272 -5.10 -13.67 -1.88
C VAL A 272 -5.56 -12.28 -1.43
N LEU A 273 -5.49 -11.27 -2.30
CA LEU A 273 -5.97 -9.91 -2.02
C LEU A 273 -7.28 -9.60 -2.79
N LYS A 274 -8.25 -10.51 -2.67
CA LYS A 274 -9.55 -10.40 -3.35
C LYS A 274 -10.27 -9.10 -2.96
N GLY A 275 -10.94 -8.47 -3.92
CA GLY A 275 -11.57 -7.16 -3.76
C GLY A 275 -10.61 -5.96 -3.94
N TRP A 276 -9.37 -6.18 -4.41
CA TRP A 276 -8.48 -5.09 -4.77
C TRP A 276 -8.98 -4.30 -5.99
N VAL A 277 -9.64 -3.17 -5.74
CA VAL A 277 -9.98 -2.20 -6.79
C VAL A 277 -8.75 -1.38 -7.20
N ARG A 278 -8.43 -1.32 -8.50
CA ARG A 278 -7.30 -0.54 -9.03
C ARG A 278 -7.63 0.97 -9.01
N ASN A 279 -6.63 1.81 -8.73
CA ASN A 279 -6.77 3.26 -8.97
C ASN A 279 -6.65 3.52 -10.47
N GLU A 280 -7.60 4.26 -11.03
CA GLU A 280 -7.64 4.65 -12.45
C GLU A 280 -7.59 6.18 -12.57
N GLY A 281 -7.23 6.68 -13.76
CA GLY A 281 -7.27 8.11 -14.07
C GLY A 281 -6.02 8.95 -13.74
N ASP A 282 -4.91 8.36 -13.28
CA ASP A 282 -3.68 9.10 -12.93
C ASP A 282 -2.42 8.64 -13.70
N GLU A 283 -2.60 8.11 -14.90
CA GLU A 283 -1.53 7.48 -15.70
C GLU A 283 -1.44 8.00 -17.15
N ALA A 284 -2.31 8.91 -17.57
CA ALA A 284 -2.38 9.42 -18.95
C ALA A 284 -1.43 10.61 -19.24
N TRP A 285 -0.62 11.03 -18.27
CA TRP A 285 0.30 12.16 -18.39
C TRP A 285 1.64 11.76 -19.02
N GLU A 286 2.30 12.73 -19.65
CA GLU A 286 3.61 12.57 -20.30
C GLU A 286 4.76 13.05 -19.40
N LEU A 287 5.97 12.55 -19.62
CA LEU A 287 7.12 12.87 -18.76
C LEU A 287 7.54 14.35 -18.83
N ASP A 288 7.35 14.95 -20.02
CA ASP A 288 7.77 16.31 -20.36
C ASP A 288 6.72 17.38 -20.02
N GLU A 289 5.51 17.00 -19.58
CA GLU A 289 4.45 17.89 -19.09
C GLU A 289 4.67 18.34 -17.62
#